data_AF-A0A6P0NJG8-F1
#
_entry.id   AF-A0A6P0NJG8-F1
#
_cell.length_a   1.000
_cell.length_b   1.000
_cell.length_c   1.000
_cell.angle_alpha   90.00
_cell.angle_beta   90.00
_cell.angle_gamma   90.00
#
_symmetry.space_group_name_H-M   'P 1'
#
loop_
_entity.id
_entity.type
_entity.pdbx_description
1 polymer ?
#
loop_
_entity_poly.entity_id
_entity_poly.type
_entity_poly.pdbx_seq_one_letter_code
_entity_poly.pdbx_strand_id
1 'polypeptide(L)'
;MNNQLKVSLVGILATVGLWGFIPQSEAKAEQLETTDKVVFTCVSVNAAENQYATVPQIVRETRDTSEPGLLGGYPLVKREVIQVSSKPMIVWTATLSSDHPKGAYTPDRRCQSVSTRLTNLAYALGMETFADISNIGVVNYEQVVYVSPEEEPSFDNVVFTLKPGNREKSEEIITQFKDFGQGTASDEPIYE
;
A
#
# COMPACT_ATOMS: atom_id res chain seq x y z
N MET A 1 41.91 71.28 20.94
CA MET A 1 42.35 70.97 22.31
C MET A 1 41.15 71.12 23.24
N ASN A 2 40.56 69.98 23.64
CA ASN A 2 39.62 69.83 24.76
C ASN A 2 39.28 68.32 24.83
N ASN A 3 39.58 67.66 25.95
CA ASN A 3 38.65 67.30 27.04
C ASN A 3 38.24 65.82 26.95
N GLN A 4 38.66 65.02 27.93
CA GLN A 4 37.80 64.36 28.92
C GLN A 4 38.50 63.16 29.54
N LEU A 5 38.56 63.20 30.87
CA LEU A 5 38.92 62.14 31.79
C LEU A 5 37.87 61.02 31.69
N LYS A 6 38.28 59.74 31.64
CA LYS A 6 37.39 58.62 31.97
C LYS A 6 38.06 57.69 32.97
N VAL A 7 37.50 57.73 34.18
CA VAL A 7 37.69 56.74 35.26
C VAL A 7 36.93 55.48 34.85
N SER A 8 37.58 54.32 34.96
CA SER A 8 36.90 53.03 34.89
C SER A 8 37.21 52.21 36.14
N LEU A 9 36.11 51.87 36.80
CA LEU A 9 35.96 51.12 38.05
C LEU A 9 36.50 49.69 37.89
N VAL A 10 37.37 49.24 38.81
CA VAL A 10 37.76 47.84 38.95
C VAL A 10 36.70 47.13 39.78
N GLY A 11 36.06 46.13 39.19
CA GLY A 11 35.19 45.19 39.89
C GLY A 11 34.95 43.98 39.00
N ILE A 12 35.62 42.86 39.29
CA ILE A 12 35.20 41.56 38.78
C ILE A 12 35.06 40.61 39.96
N LEU A 13 33.82 40.19 40.14
CA LEU A 13 33.30 39.21 41.08
C LEU A 13 34.00 37.86 40.91
N ALA A 14 34.36 37.24 42.04
CA ALA A 14 34.70 35.84 42.11
C ALA A 14 33.44 34.99 41.87
N THR A 15 33.30 34.38 40.70
CA THR A 15 32.30 33.36 40.42
C THR A 15 32.85 32.00 40.86
N VAL A 16 32.27 31.45 41.93
CA VAL A 16 32.52 30.08 42.37
C VAL A 16 31.92 29.14 41.32
N GLY A 17 32.78 28.35 40.67
CA GLY A 17 32.37 27.41 39.64
C GLY A 17 31.59 26.23 40.21
N LEU A 18 30.29 26.17 39.91
CA LEU A 18 29.55 24.91 39.90
C LEU A 18 29.81 24.22 38.56
N TRP A 19 30.74 23.27 38.55
CA TRP A 19 30.87 22.29 37.46
C TRP A 19 29.71 21.31 37.57
N GLY A 20 28.56 21.70 37.03
CA GLY A 20 27.48 20.76 36.74
C GLY A 20 27.86 19.97 35.50
N PHE A 21 28.13 18.67 35.65
CA PHE A 21 28.12 17.74 34.53
C PHE A 21 26.67 17.67 34.03
N ILE A 22 26.35 18.44 32.99
CA ILE A 22 25.14 18.18 32.21
C ILE A 22 25.47 16.90 31.42
N PRO A 23 24.82 15.75 31.68
CA PRO A 23 24.98 14.62 30.78
C PRO A 23 24.54 15.10 29.40
N GLN A 24 25.46 15.10 28.43
CA GLN A 24 25.08 15.19 27.03
C GLN A 24 24.19 13.97 26.80
N SER A 25 22.88 14.19 26.72
CA SER A 25 21.99 13.24 26.09
C SER A 25 22.48 13.16 24.65
N GLU A 26 23.31 12.17 24.34
CA GLU A 26 23.59 11.80 22.97
C GLU A 26 22.24 11.50 22.34
N ALA A 27 21.79 12.36 21.43
CA ALA A 27 20.64 12.06 20.60
C ALA A 27 21.02 10.79 19.84
N LYS A 28 20.39 9.66 20.21
CA LYS A 28 20.57 8.37 19.54
C LYS A 28 20.34 8.64 18.05
N ALA A 29 21.34 8.31 17.22
CA ALA A 29 21.24 8.53 15.79
C ALA A 29 20.00 7.80 15.26
N GLU A 30 19.11 8.53 14.60
CA GLU A 30 17.88 7.99 14.04
C GLU A 30 18.24 6.94 12.97
N GLN A 31 17.84 5.69 13.18
CA GLN A 31 18.06 4.61 12.23
C GLN A 31 16.78 4.47 11.39
N LEU A 32 16.74 5.18 10.27
CA LEU A 32 15.59 5.13 9.37
C LEU A 32 15.85 4.20 8.19
N GLU A 33 14.99 3.22 8.01
CA GLU A 33 14.98 2.37 6.83
C GLU A 33 13.78 2.72 5.95
N THR A 34 13.98 2.71 4.63
CA THR A 34 12.94 3.01 3.66
C THR A 34 12.70 1.82 2.75
N THR A 35 11.44 1.48 2.53
CA THR A 35 11.02 0.39 1.64
C THR A 35 9.91 0.87 0.72
N ASP A 36 10.07 0.60 -0.58
CA ASP A 36 9.03 0.85 -1.57
C ASP A 36 8.16 -0.41 -1.72
N LYS A 37 6.84 -0.23 -1.75
CA LYS A 37 5.84 -1.30 -1.82
C LYS A 37 4.80 -1.01 -2.87
N VAL A 38 4.34 -2.06 -3.55
CA VAL A 38 3.16 -1.99 -4.42
C VAL A 38 1.90 -2.06 -3.55
N VAL A 39 0.99 -1.10 -3.74
CA VAL A 39 -0.31 -1.04 -3.08
C VAL A 39 -1.38 -0.86 -4.14
N PHE A 40 -2.48 -1.57 -4.02
CA PHE A 40 -3.64 -1.43 -4.88
C PHE A 40 -4.69 -0.59 -4.15
N THR A 41 -5.07 0.52 -4.76
CA THR A 41 -6.01 1.47 -4.17
C THR A 41 -7.30 1.50 -4.98
N CYS A 42 -8.43 1.43 -4.27
CA CYS A 42 -9.73 1.64 -4.89
C CYS A 42 -10.00 3.14 -5.08
N VAL A 43 -10.30 3.56 -6.30
CA VAL A 43 -10.67 4.94 -6.65
C VAL A 43 -12.02 4.99 -7.34
N SER A 44 -12.80 6.04 -7.07
CA SER A 44 -14.03 6.30 -7.81
C SER A 44 -13.67 6.89 -9.18
N VAL A 45 -14.11 6.25 -10.26
CA VAL A 45 -13.93 6.77 -11.64
C VAL A 45 -15.14 7.62 -12.02
N ASN A 46 -16.34 7.09 -11.80
CA ASN A 46 -17.60 7.80 -11.99
C ASN A 46 -18.60 7.33 -10.94
N ALA A 47 -18.71 8.09 -9.84
CA ALA A 47 -19.60 7.74 -8.73
C ALA A 47 -21.08 7.72 -9.14
N ALA A 48 -21.50 8.56 -10.10
CA ALA A 48 -22.88 8.63 -10.57
C ALA A 48 -23.27 7.36 -11.36
N GLU A 49 -22.30 6.75 -12.04
CA GLU A 49 -22.47 5.49 -12.78
C GLU A 49 -22.01 4.26 -11.97
N ASN A 50 -21.70 4.43 -10.68
CA ASN A 50 -21.22 3.37 -9.80
C ASN A 50 -19.96 2.66 -10.35
N GLN A 51 -19.05 3.42 -10.96
CA GLN A 51 -17.80 2.91 -11.53
C GLN A 51 -16.61 3.22 -10.63
N TYR A 52 -15.86 2.17 -10.31
CA TYR A 52 -14.70 2.22 -9.44
C TYR A 52 -13.53 1.50 -10.09
N ALA A 53 -12.31 1.81 -9.69
CA ALA A 53 -11.13 1.19 -10.26
C ALA A 53 -10.10 0.80 -9.20
N THR A 54 -9.50 -0.36 -9.41
CA THR A 54 -8.30 -0.81 -8.71
C THR A 54 -7.09 -0.20 -9.41
N VAL A 55 -6.36 0.69 -8.74
CA VAL A 55 -5.19 1.39 -9.31
C VAL A 55 -3.92 0.99 -8.55
N PRO A 56 -2.89 0.46 -9.23
CA PRO A 56 -1.59 0.22 -8.62
C PRO A 56 -0.88 1.53 -8.25
N GLN A 57 -0.25 1.55 -7.09
CA GLN A 57 0.54 2.65 -6.57
C GLN A 57 1.84 2.12 -5.97
N ILE A 58 2.91 2.90 -6.07
CA ILE A 58 4.12 2.67 -5.30
C ILE A 58 4.07 3.58 -4.09
N VAL A 59 4.14 2.96 -2.91
CA VAL A 59 4.14 3.62 -1.62
C VAL A 59 5.50 3.41 -0.97
N ARG A 60 6.11 4.51 -0.55
CA ARG A 60 7.32 4.52 0.24
C ARG A 60 6.97 4.53 1.73
N GLU A 61 7.40 3.50 2.44
CA GLU A 61 7.32 3.42 3.90
C GLU A 61 8.70 3.70 4.50
N THR A 62 8.76 4.60 5.48
CA THR A 62 9.95 4.83 6.31
C THR A 62 9.69 4.35 7.72
N ARG A 63 10.54 3.48 8.23
CA ARG A 63 10.45 2.90 9.58
C ARG A 63 11.66 3.28 10.41
N ASP A 64 11.42 3.54 11.69
CA ASP A 64 12.49 3.70 12.67
C ASP A 64 12.89 2.32 13.17
N THR A 65 14.11 1.90 12.82
CA THR A 65 14.68 0.61 13.18
C THR A 65 15.52 0.65 14.45
N SER A 66 15.57 1.80 15.14
CA SER A 66 16.38 1.98 16.34
C SER A 66 15.85 1.18 17.53
N GLU A 67 14.54 0.93 17.61
CA GLU A 67 13.88 0.13 18.64
C GLU A 67 12.69 -0.65 18.05
N PRO A 68 12.71 -1.99 18.11
CA PRO A 68 11.54 -2.77 17.72
C PRO A 68 10.40 -2.52 18.74
N GLY A 69 9.18 -2.41 18.23
CA GLY A 69 7.98 -2.32 19.06
C GLY A 69 7.73 -3.61 19.87
N LEU A 70 6.76 -3.56 20.78
CA LEU A 70 6.44 -4.65 21.71
C LEU A 70 6.19 -6.02 21.05
N LEU A 71 5.79 -6.04 19.77
CA LEU A 71 5.52 -7.25 19.00
C LEU A 71 6.62 -7.56 17.96
N GLY A 72 7.80 -6.97 18.10
CA GLY A 72 8.96 -7.23 17.24
C GLY A 72 8.98 -6.48 15.90
N GLY A 73 7.95 -5.67 15.61
CA GLY A 73 7.89 -4.84 14.40
C GLY A 73 8.44 -3.43 14.61
N TYR A 74 9.15 -2.90 13.62
CA TYR A 74 9.64 -1.51 13.64
C TYR A 74 8.51 -0.52 13.34
N PRO A 75 8.38 0.58 14.11
CA PRO A 75 7.33 1.59 13.92
C PRO A 75 7.41 2.27 12.55
N LEU A 76 6.26 2.47 11.92
CA LEU A 76 6.12 3.25 10.70
C LEU A 76 6.08 4.73 11.03
N VAL A 77 7.08 5.48 10.57
CA VAL A 77 7.22 6.92 10.82
C VAL A 77 6.61 7.74 9.69
N LYS A 78 6.77 7.27 8.44
CA LYS A 78 6.30 7.98 7.26
C LYS A 78 5.75 7.03 6.22
N ARG A 79 4.69 7.43 5.54
CA ARG A 79 4.11 6.73 4.39
C ARG A 79 3.74 7.74 3.33
N GLU A 80 4.28 7.58 2.13
CA GLU A 80 4.07 8.50 1.02
C GLU A 80 3.77 7.74 -0.26
N VAL A 81 2.80 8.22 -1.04
CA VAL A 81 2.58 7.74 -2.40
C VAL A 81 3.60 8.42 -3.29
N ILE A 82 4.53 7.65 -3.85
CA ILE A 82 5.59 8.18 -4.71
C ILE A 82 5.28 8.01 -6.20
N GLN A 83 4.44 7.03 -6.55
CA GLN A 83 3.96 6.83 -7.91
C GLN A 83 2.54 6.30 -7.91
N VAL A 84 1.71 6.82 -8.80
CA VAL A 84 0.37 6.31 -9.08
C VAL A 84 0.36 5.86 -10.54
N SER A 85 -0.09 4.64 -10.81
CA SER A 85 -0.31 4.20 -12.18
C SER A 85 -1.33 5.14 -12.85
N SER A 86 -1.00 5.62 -14.06
CA SER A 86 -1.94 6.41 -14.86
C SER A 86 -3.11 5.57 -15.37
N LYS A 87 -3.02 4.24 -15.28
CA LYS A 87 -4.00 3.29 -15.81
C LYS A 87 -4.45 2.34 -14.70
N PRO A 88 -5.78 2.14 -14.56
CA PRO A 88 -6.30 1.17 -13.62
C PRO A 88 -5.97 -0.25 -14.08
N MET A 89 -5.86 -1.17 -13.13
CA MET A 89 -5.74 -2.60 -13.40
C MET A 89 -7.11 -3.20 -13.72
N ILE A 90 -8.11 -2.86 -12.89
CA ILE A 90 -9.47 -3.36 -13.01
C ILE A 90 -10.44 -2.20 -12.85
N VAL A 91 -11.40 -2.07 -13.76
CA VAL A 91 -12.55 -1.16 -13.65
C VAL A 91 -13.78 -1.99 -13.29
N TRP A 92 -14.39 -1.70 -12.15
CA TRP A 92 -15.57 -2.37 -11.61
C TRP A 92 -16.83 -1.62 -12.00
N THR A 93 -17.76 -2.34 -12.61
CA THR A 93 -18.97 -1.87 -13.28
C THR A 93 -20.17 -2.76 -12.97
N ALA A 94 -19.96 -4.06 -12.72
CA ALA A 94 -21.05 -4.99 -12.42
C ALA A 94 -21.27 -5.20 -10.93
N THR A 95 -22.55 -5.21 -10.54
CA THR A 95 -22.99 -5.73 -9.23
C THR A 95 -23.25 -7.23 -9.37
N LEU A 96 -22.63 -8.03 -8.51
CA LEU A 96 -22.89 -9.48 -8.44
C LEU A 96 -23.78 -9.81 -7.24
N SER A 97 -24.61 -10.83 -7.40
CA SER A 97 -25.36 -11.42 -6.29
C SER A 97 -24.39 -11.95 -5.24
N SER A 98 -24.73 -11.80 -3.97
CA SER A 98 -23.91 -12.29 -2.86
C SER A 98 -24.82 -12.65 -1.70
N ASP A 99 -24.55 -13.81 -1.10
CA ASP A 99 -25.20 -14.27 0.13
C ASP A 99 -24.58 -13.63 1.38
N HIS A 100 -23.61 -12.73 1.22
CA HIS A 100 -22.96 -12.06 2.33
C HIS A 100 -23.95 -11.14 3.07
N PRO A 101 -23.99 -11.13 4.43
CA PRO A 101 -24.98 -10.36 5.21
C PRO A 101 -25.03 -8.86 4.92
N LYS A 102 -23.93 -8.29 4.41
CA LYS A 102 -23.87 -6.87 4.02
C LYS A 102 -24.59 -6.58 2.69
N GLY A 103 -25.09 -7.58 1.99
CA GLY A 103 -25.80 -7.47 0.71
C GLY A 103 -24.90 -7.67 -0.51
N ALA A 104 -25.38 -7.24 -1.68
CA ALA A 104 -24.76 -7.50 -2.97
C ALA A 104 -23.30 -7.05 -3.07
N TYR A 105 -22.56 -7.72 -3.96
CA TYR A 105 -21.17 -7.42 -4.28
C TYR A 105 -21.12 -6.32 -5.34
N THR A 106 -21.39 -5.09 -4.92
CA THR A 106 -21.42 -3.88 -5.77
C THR A 106 -20.02 -3.49 -6.26
N PRO A 107 -19.89 -2.71 -7.34
CA PRO A 107 -18.62 -2.20 -7.84
C PRO A 107 -17.69 -1.60 -6.78
N ASP A 108 -18.19 -0.71 -5.91
CA ASP A 108 -17.42 -0.16 -4.78
C ASP A 108 -16.87 -1.27 -3.86
N ARG A 109 -17.73 -2.21 -3.45
CA ARG A 109 -17.35 -3.29 -2.54
C ARG A 109 -16.37 -4.27 -3.18
N ARG A 110 -16.56 -4.57 -4.47
CA ARG A 110 -15.62 -5.35 -5.29
C ARG A 110 -14.27 -4.68 -5.30
N CYS A 111 -14.25 -3.40 -5.67
CA CYS A 111 -13.05 -2.59 -5.73
C CYS A 111 -12.30 -2.56 -4.39
N GLN A 112 -12.98 -2.30 -3.27
CA GLN A 112 -12.36 -2.27 -1.94
C GLN A 112 -11.81 -3.62 -1.50
N SER A 113 -12.63 -4.69 -1.63
CA SER A 113 -12.25 -6.05 -1.21
C SER A 113 -11.07 -6.56 -2.02
N VAL A 114 -11.12 -6.40 -3.34
CA VAL A 114 -10.09 -6.90 -4.25
C VAL A 114 -8.81 -6.08 -4.13
N SER A 115 -8.89 -4.74 -4.07
CA SER A 115 -7.71 -3.90 -3.83
C SER A 115 -6.98 -4.28 -2.54
N THR A 116 -7.73 -4.56 -1.47
CA THR A 116 -7.15 -5.02 -0.20
C THR A 116 -6.48 -6.39 -0.34
N ARG A 117 -7.15 -7.37 -0.97
CA ARG A 117 -6.57 -8.71 -1.19
C ARG A 117 -5.30 -8.63 -2.04
N LEU A 118 -5.33 -7.90 -3.14
CA LEU A 118 -4.18 -7.72 -4.03
C LEU A 118 -3.00 -7.09 -3.30
N THR A 119 -3.23 -6.06 -2.48
CA THR A 119 -2.19 -5.44 -1.66
C THR A 119 -1.56 -6.46 -0.71
N ASN A 120 -2.38 -7.26 -0.04
CA ASN A 120 -1.90 -8.28 0.90
C ASN A 120 -1.14 -9.40 0.18
N LEU A 121 -1.61 -9.84 -0.99
CA LEU A 121 -0.96 -10.86 -1.81
C LEU A 121 0.38 -10.36 -2.34
N ALA A 122 0.44 -9.15 -2.90
CA ALA A 122 1.68 -8.54 -3.36
C ALA A 122 2.70 -8.39 -2.23
N TYR A 123 2.24 -8.06 -1.01
CA TYR A 123 3.11 -7.99 0.16
C TYR A 123 3.60 -9.37 0.62
N ALA A 124 2.75 -10.39 0.61
CA ALA A 124 3.08 -11.71 1.13
C ALA A 124 3.93 -12.55 0.14
N LEU A 125 3.66 -12.44 -1.15
CA LEU A 125 4.25 -13.29 -2.19
C LEU A 125 5.24 -12.55 -3.09
N GLY A 126 5.14 -11.22 -3.17
CA GLY A 126 5.75 -10.45 -4.27
C GLY A 126 4.88 -10.49 -5.53
N MET A 127 5.02 -9.45 -6.36
CA MET A 127 4.19 -9.24 -7.56
C MET A 127 4.35 -10.32 -8.62
N GLU A 128 5.59 -10.71 -8.93
CA GLU A 128 5.89 -11.73 -9.96
C GLU A 128 5.32 -13.09 -9.54
N THR A 129 5.59 -13.54 -8.32
CA THR A 129 5.06 -14.81 -7.80
C THR A 129 3.54 -14.81 -7.77
N PHE A 130 2.91 -13.73 -7.28
CA PHE A 130 1.46 -13.57 -7.33
C PHE A 130 0.91 -13.76 -8.76
N ALA A 131 1.57 -13.21 -9.77
CA ALA A 131 1.17 -13.36 -11.17
C ALA A 131 1.27 -14.83 -11.62
N ASP A 132 2.41 -15.47 -11.35
CA ASP A 132 2.71 -16.81 -11.84
C ASP A 132 1.73 -17.87 -11.32
N ILE A 133 1.30 -17.75 -10.06
CA ILE A 133 0.35 -18.66 -9.43
C ILE A 133 -1.11 -18.17 -9.46
N SER A 134 -1.41 -17.15 -10.27
CA SER A 134 -2.79 -16.74 -10.55
C SER A 134 -3.44 -17.67 -11.58
N ASN A 135 -4.66 -18.11 -11.33
CA ASN A 135 -5.38 -19.05 -12.20
C ASN A 135 -6.88 -18.73 -12.28
N ILE A 136 -7.56 -19.35 -13.25
CA ILE A 136 -9.02 -19.37 -13.36
C ILE A 136 -9.54 -20.69 -12.83
N GLY A 137 -10.58 -20.63 -12.01
CA GLY A 137 -11.26 -21.81 -11.51
C GLY A 137 -12.76 -21.56 -11.34
N VAL A 138 -13.43 -22.54 -10.74
CA VAL A 138 -14.87 -22.45 -10.44
C VAL A 138 -15.08 -22.69 -8.96
N VAL A 139 -15.77 -21.76 -8.30
CA VAL A 139 -16.21 -21.91 -6.90
C VAL A 139 -17.70 -21.60 -6.84
N ASN A 140 -18.49 -22.51 -6.27
CA ASN A 140 -19.95 -22.37 -6.18
C ASN A 140 -20.62 -22.03 -7.53
N TYR A 141 -20.23 -22.73 -8.59
CA TYR A 141 -20.73 -22.54 -9.97
C TYR A 141 -20.40 -21.18 -10.62
N GLU A 142 -19.55 -20.39 -9.96
CA GLU A 142 -19.09 -19.09 -10.43
C GLU A 142 -17.63 -19.16 -10.88
N GLN A 143 -17.28 -18.58 -12.02
CA GLN A 143 -15.88 -18.49 -12.45
C GLN A 143 -15.15 -17.40 -11.67
N VAL A 144 -13.96 -17.73 -11.20
CA VAL A 144 -13.17 -16.89 -10.29
C VAL A 144 -11.72 -16.82 -10.74
N VAL A 145 -11.08 -15.68 -10.46
CA VAL A 145 -9.63 -15.57 -10.41
C VAL A 145 -9.19 -15.90 -8.98
N TYR A 146 -8.25 -16.82 -8.85
CA TYR A 146 -7.67 -17.24 -7.57
C TYR A 146 -6.14 -17.26 -7.65
N VAL A 147 -5.49 -17.20 -6.48
CA VAL A 147 -4.02 -17.19 -6.37
C VAL A 147 -3.61 -18.34 -5.47
N SER A 148 -3.08 -19.40 -6.06
CA SER A 148 -2.65 -20.60 -5.33
C SER A 148 -1.70 -21.43 -6.19
N PRO A 149 -0.70 -22.09 -5.59
CA PRO A 149 0.06 -23.14 -6.29
C PRO A 149 -0.78 -24.41 -6.50
N GLU A 150 -1.93 -24.54 -5.83
CA GLU A 150 -2.83 -25.69 -5.97
C GLU A 150 -3.72 -25.56 -7.23
N GLU A 151 -4.08 -26.72 -7.80
CA GLU A 151 -4.89 -26.78 -9.02
C GLU A 151 -6.37 -26.40 -8.80
N GLU A 152 -6.90 -26.56 -7.59
CA GLU A 152 -8.31 -26.28 -7.29
C GLU A 152 -8.49 -25.00 -6.45
N PRO A 153 -9.46 -24.13 -6.80
CA PRO A 153 -9.75 -22.95 -6.01
C PRO A 153 -10.53 -23.31 -4.72
N SER A 154 -10.31 -22.52 -3.68
CA SER A 154 -11.04 -22.55 -2.42
C SER A 154 -11.55 -21.15 -2.09
N PHE A 155 -12.50 -21.03 -1.16
CA PHE A 155 -12.99 -19.71 -0.73
C PHE A 155 -11.89 -18.80 -0.17
N ASP A 156 -10.81 -19.39 0.33
CA ASP A 156 -9.69 -18.67 0.95
C ASP A 156 -8.71 -18.10 -0.07
N ASN A 157 -8.59 -18.74 -1.25
CA ASN A 157 -7.61 -18.34 -2.27
C ASN A 157 -8.22 -17.55 -3.44
N VAL A 158 -9.55 -17.39 -3.48
CA VAL A 158 -10.23 -16.54 -4.46
C VAL A 158 -9.84 -15.08 -4.28
N VAL A 159 -9.44 -14.43 -5.37
CA VAL A 159 -9.23 -12.98 -5.41
C VAL A 159 -10.55 -12.29 -5.75
N PHE A 160 -11.17 -12.68 -6.86
CA PHE A 160 -12.48 -12.15 -7.28
C PHE A 160 -13.24 -13.08 -8.21
N THR A 161 -14.55 -12.88 -8.27
CA THR A 161 -15.47 -13.54 -9.20
C THR A 161 -15.64 -12.71 -10.46
N LEU A 162 -15.64 -13.38 -11.63
CA LEU A 162 -15.87 -12.75 -12.92
C LEU A 162 -17.34 -12.35 -13.09
N LYS A 163 -17.60 -11.20 -13.72
CA LYS A 163 -18.97 -10.87 -14.16
C LYS A 163 -19.45 -11.85 -15.22
N PRO A 164 -20.78 -12.09 -15.33
CA PRO A 164 -21.33 -13.07 -16.27
C PRO A 164 -20.84 -12.93 -17.72
N GLY A 165 -20.79 -11.71 -18.25
CA GLY A 165 -20.34 -11.43 -19.62
C GLY A 165 -18.85 -11.66 -19.88
N ASN A 166 -18.06 -11.88 -18.84
CA ASN A 166 -16.62 -12.10 -18.91
C ASN A 166 -16.20 -13.56 -18.77
N ARG A 167 -17.15 -14.46 -18.43
CA ARG A 167 -16.85 -15.88 -18.20
C ARG A 167 -16.28 -16.58 -19.45
N GLU A 168 -16.80 -16.23 -20.62
CA GLU A 168 -16.31 -16.74 -21.91
C GLU A 168 -14.94 -16.17 -22.31
N LYS A 169 -14.49 -15.10 -21.63
CA LYS A 169 -13.20 -14.43 -21.87
C LYS A 169 -12.20 -14.65 -20.73
N SER A 170 -12.44 -15.68 -19.92
CA SER A 170 -11.65 -15.93 -18.71
C SER A 170 -10.15 -16.10 -18.98
N GLU A 171 -9.77 -16.73 -20.09
CA GLU A 171 -8.37 -16.86 -20.53
C GLU A 171 -7.72 -15.50 -20.86
N GLU A 172 -8.45 -14.60 -21.50
CA GLU A 172 -7.98 -13.25 -21.80
C GLU A 172 -7.79 -12.44 -20.50
N ILE A 173 -8.77 -12.53 -19.59
CA ILE A 173 -8.75 -11.83 -18.31
C ILE A 173 -7.59 -12.27 -17.44
N ILE A 174 -7.37 -13.59 -17.32
CA ILE A 174 -6.24 -14.08 -16.51
C ILE A 174 -4.90 -13.70 -17.13
N THR A 175 -4.81 -13.69 -18.46
CA THR A 175 -3.59 -13.23 -19.15
C THR A 175 -3.31 -11.76 -18.83
N GLN A 176 -4.29 -10.87 -19.01
CA GLN A 176 -4.15 -9.46 -18.65
C GLN A 176 -3.79 -9.28 -17.16
N PHE A 177 -4.42 -10.06 -16.28
CA PHE A 177 -4.16 -10.01 -14.84
C PHE A 177 -2.72 -10.41 -14.50
N LYS A 178 -2.18 -11.44 -15.17
CA LYS A 178 -0.78 -11.87 -15.04
C LYS A 178 0.18 -10.82 -15.57
N ASP A 179 -0.11 -10.24 -16.72
CA ASP A 179 0.73 -9.21 -17.34
C ASP A 179 0.88 -7.98 -16.42
N PHE A 180 -0.16 -7.62 -15.66
CA PHE A 180 -0.04 -6.57 -14.65
C PHE A 180 0.93 -6.93 -13.53
N GLY A 181 0.92 -8.18 -13.08
CA GLY A 181 1.84 -8.69 -12.07
C GLY A 181 3.31 -8.71 -12.54
N GLN A 182 3.52 -8.93 -13.84
CA GLN A 182 4.83 -9.00 -14.48
C GLN A 182 5.32 -7.64 -15.04
N GLY A 183 4.50 -6.59 -14.95
CA GLY A 183 4.83 -5.27 -15.48
C GLY A 183 4.80 -5.18 -17.01
N THR A 184 4.12 -6.11 -17.68
CA THR A 184 3.98 -6.24 -19.13
C THR A 184 2.57 -5.90 -19.64
N ALA A 185 1.66 -5.50 -18.74
CA ALA A 185 0.28 -5.20 -19.08
C ALA A 185 0.14 -4.19 -20.22
N SER A 186 -0.88 -4.42 -21.04
CA SER A 186 -1.32 -3.46 -22.04
C SER A 186 -1.90 -2.21 -21.36
N ASP A 187 -2.17 -1.22 -22.19
CA ASP A 187 -2.75 0.05 -21.78
C ASP A 187 -4.25 -0.04 -21.46
N GLU A 188 -4.89 -1.19 -21.63
CA GLU A 188 -6.32 -1.38 -21.40
C GLU A 188 -6.59 -2.09 -20.06
N PRO A 189 -7.53 -1.58 -19.23
CA PRO A 189 -7.87 -2.22 -17.98
C PRO A 189 -8.82 -3.41 -18.18
N ILE A 190 -8.81 -4.32 -17.21
CA ILE A 190 -9.82 -5.38 -17.12
C ILE A 190 -11.15 -4.74 -16.71
N TYR A 191 -12.21 -4.91 -17.49
CA TYR A 191 -13.55 -4.42 -17.13
C TYR A 191 -14.37 -5.51 -16.45
N GLU A 192 -14.58 -5.39 -15.15
CA GLU A 192 -15.37 -6.31 -14.31
C GLU A 192 -16.67 -5.71 -13.80
#